data_AF-A0A6B1BV29-F1
#
_entry.id   AF-A0A6B1BV29-F1
#
_cell.length_a   1.000
_cell.length_b   1.000
_cell.length_c   1.000
_cell.angle_alpha   90.00
_cell.angle_beta   90.00
_cell.angle_gamma   90.00
#
_symmetry.space_group_name_H-M   'P 1'
#
loop_
_entity.id
_entity.type
_entity.pdbx_description
1 polymer ?
#
loop_
_entity_poly.entity_id
_entity_poly.type
_entity_poly.pdbx_seq_one_letter_code
_entity_poly.pdbx_strand_id
1 'polypeptide(L)' 'MPEGTFTAISAGSGHSCAIAVGGEAVCWGGNFYGQADVPDGAYTAISAGGTHTCAVAVGGEAVCWGHNDDGQAEPPGGG' A
#
# COMPACT_ATOMS: atom_id res chain seq x y z
N MET A 1 12.60 10.83 9.14
CA MET A 1 11.37 10.19 9.65
C MET A 1 10.22 10.97 9.06
N PRO A 2 9.17 10.35 8.51
CA PRO A 2 8.05 11.13 7.99
C PRO A 2 7.41 11.86 9.18
N GLU A 3 7.52 13.19 9.18
CA GLU A 3 6.91 14.05 10.19
C GLU A 3 5.41 14.09 9.90
N GLY A 4 4.61 13.41 10.72
CA GLY A 4 3.19 13.30 10.47
C GLY A 4 2.46 12.48 11.52
N THR A 5 1.15 12.73 11.65
CA THR A 5 0.26 11.87 12.41
C THR A 5 -0.29 10.81 11.47
N PHE A 6 -0.21 9.55 11.88
CA PHE A 6 -0.70 8.41 11.12
C PHE A 6 -1.99 7.85 11.72
N THR A 7 -2.89 7.40 10.85
CA THR A 7 -4.19 6.81 11.23
C THR A 7 -4.19 5.29 11.08
N ALA A 8 -3.32 4.75 10.23
CA ALA A 8 -3.17 3.31 10.03
C ALA A 8 -1.71 2.95 9.75
N ILE A 9 -1.33 1.72 10.12
CA ILE A 9 -0.03 1.12 9.78
C ILE A 9 -0.22 -0.37 9.51
N SER A 10 0.55 -0.90 8.57
CA SER A 10 0.61 -2.32 8.22
C SER A 10 2.06 -2.73 7.97
N ALA A 11 2.43 -3.92 8.42
CA ALA A 11 3.77 -4.47 8.26
C ALA A 11 3.71 -5.79 7.48
N GLY A 12 4.46 -5.85 6.39
CA GLY A 12 4.66 -7.03 5.56
C GLY A 12 5.93 -7.78 5.95
N SER A 13 6.40 -8.69 5.07
CA SER A 13 7.59 -9.50 5.35
C SER A 13 8.90 -8.70 5.33
N GLY A 14 8.95 -7.59 4.59
CA GLY A 14 10.17 -6.80 4.43
C GLY A 14 9.95 -5.28 4.35
N HIS A 15 8.69 -4.84 4.33
CA HIS A 15 8.32 -3.42 4.24
C HIS A 15 7.21 -3.10 5.25
N SER A 16 7.02 -1.83 5.52
CA SER A 16 5.93 -1.30 6.32
C SER A 16 5.30 -0.14 5.60
N CYS A 17 4.01 0.04 5.76
CA CYS A 17 3.24 1.09 5.15
C CYS A 17 2.35 1.75 6.20
N ALA A 18 2.21 3.08 6.12
CA ALA A 18 1.31 3.82 6.99
C ALA A 18 0.51 4.84 6.19
N ILE A 19 -0.69 5.15 6.67
CA ILE A 19 -1.55 6.21 6.11
C ILE A 19 -1.53 7.38 7.07
N ALA A 20 -1.23 8.58 6.57
CA ALA A 20 -1.30 9.83 7.29
C ALA A 20 -2.76 10.31 7.46
N VAL A 21 -3.02 11.22 8.39
CA VAL A 21 -4.37 11.82 8.59
C VAL A 21 -4.95 12.43 7.30
N GLY A 22 -4.11 12.87 6.36
CA GLY A 22 -4.53 13.39 5.05
C GLY A 22 -4.87 12.33 3.99
N GLY A 23 -4.77 11.04 4.31
CA GLY A 23 -4.98 9.94 3.36
C GLY A 23 -3.73 9.59 2.53
N GLU A 24 -2.64 10.32 2.67
CA GLU A 24 -1.36 10.01 2.03
C GLU A 24 -0.76 8.73 2.62
N ALA A 25 -0.43 7.77 1.76
CA ALA A 25 0.21 6.54 2.17
C ALA A 25 1.73 6.61 1.94
N VAL A 26 2.49 6.15 2.92
CA VAL A 26 3.95 6.09 2.89
C VAL A 26 4.37 4.68 3.21
N CYS A 27 5.14 4.06 2.32
CA CYS A 27 5.76 2.77 2.55
C CYS A 27 7.29 2.89 2.64
N TRP A 28 7.92 2.05 3.46
CA TRP A 28 9.37 2.02 3.65
C TRP A 28 9.87 0.59 3.89
N GLY A 29 11.16 0.35 3.64
CA GLY A 29 11.80 -0.96 3.78
C GLY A 29 12.13 -1.59 2.44
N GLY A 30 12.00 -2.92 2.35
CA GLY A 30 12.30 -3.70 1.15
C GLY A 30 11.41 -3.30 -0.03
N ASN A 31 12.03 -3.06 -1.19
CA ASN A 31 11.34 -2.56 -2.39
C ASN A 31 11.76 -3.30 -3.67
N PHE A 32 12.12 -4.58 -3.56
CA PHE A 32 12.62 -5.34 -4.71
C PHE A 32 11.60 -5.51 -5.86
N TYR A 33 10.31 -5.44 -5.54
CA TYR A 33 9.20 -5.59 -6.48
C TYR A 33 8.37 -4.30 -6.59
N GLY A 34 8.84 -3.18 -6.04
CA GLY A 34 8.07 -1.94 -5.98
C GLY A 34 7.00 -1.93 -4.87
N GLN A 35 7.03 -2.86 -3.91
CA GLN A 35 6.01 -2.94 -2.84
C GLN A 35 5.98 -1.74 -1.88
N ALA A 36 7.04 -0.92 -1.88
CA ALA A 36 7.12 0.34 -1.17
C ALA A 36 6.91 1.57 -2.07
N ASP A 37 6.76 1.38 -3.39
CA ASP A 37 6.44 2.45 -4.34
C ASP A 37 4.93 2.65 -4.38
N VAL A 38 4.43 3.49 -3.45
CA VAL A 38 3.00 3.78 -3.31
C VAL A 38 2.48 4.50 -4.55
N PRO A 39 1.43 4.00 -5.23
CA PRO A 39 0.79 4.72 -6.31
C PRO A 39 0.20 6.05 -5.84
N ASP A 40 0.13 7.03 -6.74
CA ASP A 40 -0.48 8.33 -6.42
C ASP A 40 -1.95 8.15 -6.04
N GLY A 41 -2.35 8.76 -4.92
CA GLY A 41 -3.73 8.69 -4.47
C GLY A 41 -3.90 9.00 -2.98
N ALA A 42 -5.15 8.95 -2.54
CA ALA A 42 -5.51 9.02 -1.13
C ALA A 42 -6.21 7.73 -0.73
N TYR A 43 -5.82 7.19 0.43
CA TYR A 43 -6.23 5.88 0.90
C TYR A 43 -6.87 5.95 2.28
N THR A 44 -7.77 5.01 2.55
CA THR A 44 -8.49 4.90 3.82
C THR A 44 -8.09 3.66 4.61
N ALA A 45 -7.57 2.63 3.93
CA ALA A 45 -7.06 1.41 4.52
C ALA A 45 -5.86 0.90 3.71
N ILE A 46 -4.92 0.24 4.39
CA ILE A 46 -3.73 -0.37 3.76
C ILE A 46 -3.41 -1.71 4.42
N SER A 47 -2.96 -2.66 3.60
CA SER A 47 -2.55 -3.99 4.02
C SER A 47 -1.30 -4.41 3.24
N ALA A 48 -0.21 -4.65 3.96
CA ALA A 48 1.04 -5.15 3.40
C ALA A 48 1.07 -6.69 3.47
N GLY A 49 1.26 -7.34 2.33
CA GLY A 49 1.49 -8.77 2.20
C GLY A 49 2.99 -9.13 2.33
N GLY A 50 3.37 -10.29 1.79
CA GLY A 50 4.78 -10.72 1.78
C GLY A 50 5.66 -9.76 0.97
N THR A 51 5.31 -9.57 -0.31
CA THR A 51 6.05 -8.77 -1.30
C THR A 51 5.13 -7.90 -2.16
N HIS A 52 3.88 -7.71 -1.75
CA HIS A 52 2.90 -6.82 -2.37
C HIS A 52 2.18 -6.00 -1.30
N THR A 53 1.49 -4.95 -1.70
CA THR A 53 0.69 -4.09 -0.84
C THR A 53 -0.64 -3.82 -1.54
N CYS A 54 -1.73 -3.83 -0.78
CA CYS A 54 -3.05 -3.42 -1.23
C CYS A 54 -3.57 -2.30 -0.34
N ALA A 55 -4.29 -1.36 -0.93
CA ALA A 55 -4.96 -0.28 -0.24
C ALA A 55 -6.36 -0.04 -0.81
N VAL A 56 -7.22 0.57 0.00
CA VAL A 56 -8.55 1.03 -0.42
C VAL A 56 -8.47 2.52 -0.62
N ALA A 57 -8.67 2.97 -1.86
CA ALA A 57 -8.72 4.39 -2.20
C ALA A 57 -9.93 5.07 -1.54
N VAL A 58 -9.90 6.39 -1.41
CA VAL A 58 -11.04 7.17 -0.89
C VAL A 58 -12.31 6.98 -1.73
N GLY A 59 -12.19 6.66 -3.04
CA GLY A 59 -13.33 6.31 -3.89
C GLY A 59 -13.91 4.92 -3.64
N GLY A 60 -13.26 4.10 -2.82
CA GLY A 60 -13.66 2.73 -2.48
C GLY A 60 -13.03 1.66 -3.38
N GLU A 61 -12.22 2.05 -4.36
CA GLU A 61 -11.52 1.12 -5.24
C GLU A 61 -10.36 0.45 -4.53
N ALA A 62 -10.16 -0.85 -4.78
CA ALA A 62 -8.97 -1.56 -4.35
C ALA A 62 -7.82 -1.27 -5.32
N VAL A 63 -6.67 -0.88 -4.77
CA VAL A 63 -5.43 -0.67 -5.51
C VAL A 63 -4.38 -1.56 -4.90
N CYS A 64 -3.80 -2.46 -5.70
CA CYS A 64 -2.71 -3.33 -5.26
C CYS A 64 -1.48 -3.11 -6.14
N TRP A 65 -0.29 -3.22 -5.54
CA TRP A 65 0.99 -3.02 -6.20
C TRP A 65 2.09 -3.88 -5.55
N GLY A 66 3.21 -4.05 -6.26
CA GLY A 66 4.33 -4.88 -5.84
C GLY A 66 4.46 -6.16 -6.66
N HIS A 67 4.92 -7.23 -6.02
CA HIS A 67 5.01 -8.55 -6.66
C HIS A 67 3.64 -9.01 -7.17
N ASN A 68 3.60 -9.60 -8.37
CA ASN A 68 2.36 -9.99 -9.04
C ASN A 68 2.45 -11.35 -9.78
N ASP A 69 3.45 -12.20 -9.52
CA ASP A 69 3.62 -13.43 -10.32
C ASP A 69 2.44 -14.40 -10.19
N ASP A 70 1.69 -14.35 -9.09
CA ASP A 70 0.45 -15.14 -8.89
C ASP A 70 -0.84 -14.29 -9.03
N GLY A 71 -0.75 -13.06 -9.57
CA GLY A 71 -1.89 -12.14 -9.66
C GLY A 71 -2.27 -11.46 -8.33
N GLN A 72 -1.37 -11.44 -7.32
CA GLN A 72 -1.70 -10.92 -5.99
C GLN A 72 -1.82 -9.39 -5.94
N ALA A 73 -1.34 -8.70 -6.98
CA ALA A 73 -1.51 -7.27 -7.20
C ALA A 73 -2.64 -6.94 -8.20
N GLU A 74 -3.48 -7.92 -8.56
CA GLU A 74 -4.63 -7.73 -9.45
C GLU A 74 -5.95 -7.76 -8.66
N PRO A 75 -6.47 -6.60 -8.24
CA PRO A 75 -7.74 -6.55 -7.52
C PRO A 75 -8.90 -7.00 -8.43
N PRO A 76 -9.87 -7.79 -7.91
CA PRO A 76 -11.01 -8.21 -8.69
C PRO A 76 -11.84 -6.99 -9.12
N GLY A 77 -11.93 -6.76 -10.45
CA GLY A 77 -12.70 -5.66 -11.05
C GLY A 77 -11.88 -4.48 -11.60
N GLY A 78 -10.54 -4.52 -11.52
CA GLY A 78 -9.69 -3.54 -12.19
C GLY A 78 -9.57 -3.81 -13.69
N GLY A 79 -10.41 -3.16 -14.49
CA GLY A 79 -10.35 -3.14 -15.96
C GLY A 79 -10.70 -1.74 -16.49
#